data_AF-A0A1F8F2N3-F1
#
_entry.id   AF-A0A1F8F2N3-F1
#
_cell.length_a   1.000
_cell.length_b   1.000
_cell.length_c   1.000
_cell.angle_alpha   90.00
_cell.angle_beta   90.00
_cell.angle_gamma   90.00
#
_symmetry.space_group_name_H-M   'P 1'
#
loop_
_entity.id
_entity.type
_entity.pdbx_description
1 polymer ?
#
loop_
_entity_poly.entity_id
_entity_poly.type
_entity_poly.pdbx_seq_one_letter_code
_entity_poly.pdbx_strand_id
1 'polypeptide(L)'
;MLNKTKQQLADKLGELLAKSVFDDETKNIILENIDKIPEHSLYKLLAVLEGEQKEFDLASFDLDLFLKDQDQNWATTKEEQKKAAETVANKWAVKLV
;
A
#
# COMPACT_ATOMS: atom_id res chain seq x y z
N MET A 1 35.54 -13.90 2.77
CA MET A 1 34.64 -13.61 3.91
C MET A 1 34.07 -12.22 3.71
N LEU A 2 32.74 -12.09 3.69
CA LEU A 2 32.10 -10.77 3.72
C LEU A 2 32.49 -10.05 5.01
N ASN A 3 32.81 -8.77 4.92
CA ASN A 3 32.91 -7.91 6.10
C ASN A 3 31.53 -7.88 6.80
N LYS A 4 31.45 -7.92 8.14
CA LYS A 4 30.19 -7.92 8.91
C LYS A 4 29.20 -6.86 8.42
N THR A 5 29.69 -5.68 8.06
CA THR A 5 28.89 -4.57 7.51
C THR A 5 28.22 -4.94 6.18
N LYS A 6 28.93 -5.64 5.30
CA LYS A 6 28.44 -6.05 3.98
C LYS A 6 27.40 -7.16 4.09
N GLN A 7 27.51 -8.00 5.13
CA GLN A 7 26.56 -9.08 5.42
C GLN A 7 25.23 -8.53 5.96
N GLN A 8 25.29 -7.57 6.90
CA GLN A 8 24.09 -6.85 7.37
C GLN A 8 23.38 -6.10 6.25
N LEU A 9 24.15 -5.51 5.31
CA LEU A 9 23.60 -4.84 4.13
C LEU A 9 22.90 -5.84 3.19
N ALA A 10 23.49 -7.02 2.98
CA ALA A 10 22.92 -8.09 2.17
C ALA A 10 21.62 -8.63 2.76
N ASP A 11 21.57 -8.85 4.08
CA ASP A 11 20.35 -9.31 4.77
C ASP A 11 19.21 -8.32 4.60
N LYS A 12 19.49 -7.02 4.83
CA LYS A 12 18.50 -5.94 4.67
C LYS A 12 18.01 -5.81 3.23
N LEU A 13 18.92 -5.93 2.26
CA LEU A 13 18.55 -5.95 0.84
C LEU A 13 17.69 -7.17 0.49
N GLY A 14 17.94 -8.33 1.09
CA GLY A 14 17.12 -9.52 0.89
C GLY A 14 15.67 -9.32 1.34
N GLU A 15 15.45 -8.73 2.52
CA GLU A 15 14.12 -8.41 3.02
C GLU A 15 13.37 -7.41 2.13
N LEU A 16 14.07 -6.39 1.64
CA LEU A 16 13.49 -5.36 0.78
C LEU A 16 13.22 -5.88 -0.64
N LEU A 17 14.12 -6.67 -1.21
CA LEU A 17 13.92 -7.33 -2.50
C LEU A 17 12.75 -8.30 -2.44
N ALA A 18 12.55 -9.03 -1.34
CA ALA A 18 11.39 -9.92 -1.21
C ALA A 18 10.06 -9.16 -1.35
N LYS A 19 10.02 -7.90 -0.88
CA LYS A 19 8.84 -7.04 -0.92
C LYS A 19 8.73 -6.17 -2.19
N SER A 20 9.81 -6.05 -2.96
CA SER A 20 9.81 -5.18 -4.14
C SER A 20 9.01 -5.77 -5.29
N VAL A 21 8.66 -4.91 -6.25
CA VAL A 21 7.90 -5.32 -7.46
C VAL A 21 8.73 -5.99 -8.53
N PHE A 22 10.04 -6.18 -8.30
CA PHE A 22 10.87 -6.94 -9.24
C PHE A 22 10.29 -8.34 -9.43
N ASP A 23 10.49 -8.90 -10.62
CA ASP A 23 10.21 -10.30 -10.86
C ASP A 23 11.24 -11.19 -10.13
N ASP A 24 10.86 -12.44 -9.90
CA ASP A 24 11.69 -13.38 -9.13
C ASP A 24 13.04 -13.68 -9.81
N GLU A 25 13.10 -13.65 -11.14
CA GLU A 25 14.35 -13.86 -11.88
C GLU A 25 15.33 -12.71 -11.60
N THR A 26 14.87 -11.46 -11.71
CA THR A 26 15.67 -10.27 -11.38
C THR A 26 16.13 -10.30 -9.91
N LYS A 27 15.25 -10.65 -8.97
CA LYS A 27 15.59 -10.77 -7.54
C LYS A 27 16.69 -11.81 -7.32
N ASN A 28 16.55 -12.99 -7.91
CA ASN A 28 17.52 -14.07 -7.79
C ASN A 28 18.88 -13.68 -8.37
N ILE A 29 18.91 -13.04 -9.55
CA ILE A 29 20.16 -12.56 -10.17
C ILE A 29 20.90 -11.59 -9.25
N ILE A 30 20.18 -10.67 -8.60
CA ILE A 30 20.78 -9.71 -7.66
C ILE A 30 21.33 -10.43 -6.44
N LEU A 31 20.56 -11.34 -5.84
CA LEU A 31 20.95 -12.08 -4.64
C LEU A 31 22.17 -12.99 -4.89
N GLU A 32 22.19 -13.73 -6.00
CA GLU A 32 23.29 -14.61 -6.38
C GLU A 32 24.61 -13.87 -6.63
N ASN A 33 24.54 -12.59 -6.98
CA ASN A 33 25.71 -11.78 -7.32
C ASN A 33 26.02 -10.70 -6.27
N ILE A 34 25.32 -10.67 -5.14
CA ILE A 34 25.41 -9.60 -4.15
C ILE A 34 26.83 -9.37 -3.63
N ASP A 35 27.60 -10.44 -3.47
CA ASP A 35 29.00 -10.41 -3.02
C ASP A 35 29.93 -9.70 -4.00
N LYS A 36 29.62 -9.84 -5.31
CA LYS A 36 30.37 -9.26 -6.43
C LYS A 36 29.99 -7.81 -6.68
N ILE A 37 28.85 -7.35 -6.17
CA ILE A 37 28.41 -5.97 -6.34
C ILE A 37 29.28 -5.04 -5.47
N PRO A 38 29.75 -3.90 -6.02
CA PRO A 38 30.43 -2.87 -5.25
C PRO A 38 29.54 -2.33 -4.13
N GLU A 39 30.11 -2.08 -2.95
CA GLU A 39 29.34 -1.68 -1.77
C GLU A 39 28.55 -0.38 -1.99
N HIS A 40 29.12 0.60 -2.68
CA HIS A 40 28.43 1.85 -3.02
C HIS A 40 27.17 1.62 -3.89
N SER A 41 27.18 0.59 -4.75
CA SER A 41 26.01 0.22 -5.56
C SER A 41 24.95 -0.48 -4.72
N LEU A 42 25.36 -1.30 -3.74
CA LEU A 42 24.45 -1.91 -2.76
C LEU A 42 23.74 -0.85 -1.91
N TYR A 43 24.44 0.19 -1.46
CA TYR A 43 23.80 1.30 -0.74
C TYR A 43 22.83 2.09 -1.62
N LYS A 44 23.13 2.28 -2.91
CA LYS A 44 22.18 2.91 -3.84
C LYS A 44 20.93 2.05 -4.02
N LEU A 45 21.10 0.75 -4.20
CA LEU A 45 19.99 -0.19 -4.30
C LEU A 45 19.14 -0.16 -3.02
N LEU A 46 19.79 -0.15 -1.85
CA LEU A 46 19.11 -0.04 -0.56
C LEU A 46 18.25 1.23 -0.50
N ALA A 47 18.83 2.39 -0.82
CA ALA A 47 18.12 3.67 -0.77
C ALA A 47 16.91 3.70 -1.73
N VAL A 48 17.04 3.10 -2.92
CA VAL A 48 15.93 3.00 -3.88
C VAL A 48 14.83 2.10 -3.34
N LEU A 49 15.16 0.93 -2.81
CA LEU A 49 14.18 -0.01 -2.26
C LEU A 49 13.49 0.53 -1.00
N GLU A 50 14.22 1.24 -0.12
CA GLU A 50 13.62 1.92 1.04
C GLU A 50 12.67 3.05 0.60
N GLY A 51 13.03 3.79 -0.44
CA GLY A 51 12.16 4.79 -1.05
C GLY A 51 10.90 4.16 -1.62
N GLU A 52 11.04 3.09 -2.40
CA GLU A 52 9.92 2.32 -2.95
C GLU A 52 8.98 1.83 -1.85
N GLN A 53 9.52 1.20 -0.80
CA GLN A 53 8.70 0.71 0.32
C GLN A 53 7.92 1.85 0.98
N LYS A 54 8.55 3.01 1.18
CA LYS A 54 7.88 4.17 1.77
C LYS A 54 6.74 4.69 0.90
N GLU A 55 6.93 4.75 -0.41
CA GLU A 55 5.86 5.16 -1.34
C GLU A 55 4.69 4.16 -1.32
N PHE A 56 4.97 2.86 -1.23
CA PHE A 56 3.93 1.84 -1.06
C PHE A 56 3.17 1.99 0.26
N ASP A 57 3.88 2.25 1.37
CA ASP A 57 3.25 2.45 2.67
C ASP A 57 2.32 3.69 2.66
N LEU A 58 2.74 4.78 2.00
CA LEU A 58 1.91 5.97 1.83
C LEU A 58 0.68 5.69 0.96
N ALA A 59 0.85 5.00 -0.17
CA ALA A 59 -0.25 4.63 -1.04
C ALA A 59 -1.27 3.71 -0.33
N SER A 60 -0.78 2.75 0.47
CA SER A 60 -1.63 1.88 1.27
C SER A 60 -2.44 2.69 2.30
N PHE A 61 -1.80 3.64 2.97
CA PHE A 61 -2.49 4.52 3.93
C PHE A 61 -3.58 5.35 3.26
N ASP A 62 -3.29 5.95 2.10
CA ASP A 62 -4.27 6.74 1.35
C ASP A 62 -5.47 5.90 0.88
N LEU A 63 -5.22 4.65 0.45
CA LEU A 63 -6.27 3.71 0.10
C LEU A 63 -7.14 3.34 1.30
N ASP A 64 -6.55 3.08 2.46
CA ASP A 64 -7.29 2.77 3.68
C ASP A 64 -8.16 3.96 4.13
N LEU A 65 -7.62 5.18 4.05
CA LEU A 65 -8.38 6.39 4.35
C LEU A 65 -9.54 6.57 3.37
N PHE A 66 -9.29 6.39 2.07
CA PHE A 66 -10.32 6.47 1.04
C PHE A 66 -11.44 5.45 1.29
N LEU A 67 -11.11 4.19 1.58
CA LEU A 67 -12.11 3.15 1.85
C LEU A 67 -12.96 3.50 3.07
N LYS A 68 -12.34 4.00 4.13
CA LYS A 68 -13.05 4.45 5.33
C LYS A 68 -14.01 5.61 5.04
N ASP A 69 -13.57 6.58 4.24
CA ASP A 69 -14.41 7.70 3.82
C ASP A 69 -15.58 7.23 2.94
N GLN A 70 -15.35 6.28 2.03
CA GLN A 70 -16.41 5.67 1.23
C GLN A 70 -17.46 4.98 2.09
N ASP A 71 -17.06 4.18 3.08
CA ASP A 71 -17.99 3.51 3.99
C ASP A 71 -18.89 4.50 4.74
N GLN A 72 -18.31 5.59 5.24
CA GLN A 72 -19.06 6.64 5.92
C GLN A 72 -20.03 7.36 4.97
N ASN A 73 -19.59 7.66 3.74
CA ASN A 73 -20.42 8.30 2.74
C ASN A 73 -21.60 7.41 2.35
N TRP A 74 -21.37 6.10 2.14
CA TRP A 74 -22.44 5.16 1.83
C TRP A 74 -23.46 5.01 2.97
N ALA A 75 -22.99 4.97 4.22
CA ALA A 75 -23.88 4.95 5.38
C ALA A 75 -24.76 6.22 5.44
N THR A 76 -24.17 7.39 5.15
CA THR A 76 -24.89 8.67 5.12
C THR A 76 -25.92 8.70 4.00
N THR A 77 -25.52 8.34 2.77
CA THR A 77 -26.43 8.29 1.62
C THR A 77 -27.61 7.35 1.87
N LYS A 78 -27.39 6.20 2.51
CA LYS A 78 -28.45 5.26 2.87
C LYS A 78 -29.49 5.89 3.81
N GLU A 79 -29.03 6.62 4.83
CA GLU A 79 -29.91 7.29 5.78
C GLU A 79 -30.69 8.44 5.12
N GLU A 80 -30.04 9.21 4.23
CA GLU A 80 -30.70 10.26 3.46
C GLU A 80 -31.79 9.70 2.51
N GLN A 81 -31.49 8.60 1.82
CA GLN A 81 -32.46 7.90 0.97
C GLN A 81 -33.67 7.42 1.78
N LYS A 82 -33.44 6.88 2.98
CA LYS A 82 -34.52 6.46 3.89
C LYS A 82 -35.40 7.64 4.29
N LYS A 83 -34.81 8.75 4.73
CA LYS A 83 -35.56 9.97 5.11
C LYS A 83 -36.35 10.55 3.93
N ALA A 84 -35.77 10.55 2.73
CA ALA A 84 -36.45 10.99 1.53
C ALA A 84 -37.66 10.10 1.19
N ALA A 85 -37.50 8.77 1.27
CA ALA A 85 -38.59 7.82 1.05
C ALA A 85 -39.71 7.99 2.09
N GLU A 86 -39.38 8.13 3.38
CA GLU A 86 -40.36 8.42 4.44
C GLU A 86 -41.12 9.72 4.20
N THR A 87 -40.41 10.78 3.77
CA THR A 87 -41.02 12.07 3.43
C THR A 87 -42.02 11.94 2.28
N VAL A 88 -41.67 11.20 1.23
CA VAL A 88 -42.57 10.93 0.12
C VAL A 88 -43.77 10.12 0.59
N ALA A 89 -43.56 9.01 1.30
CA ALA A 89 -44.63 8.17 1.80
C ALA A 89 -45.63 8.95 2.67
N ASN A 90 -45.15 9.78 3.59
CA ASN A 90 -45.99 10.61 4.44
C ASN A 90 -46.81 11.63 3.65
N LYS A 91 -46.21 12.28 2.62
CA LYS A 91 -46.95 13.20 1.74
C LYS A 91 -48.08 12.51 0.98
N TRP A 92 -47.87 11.26 0.56
CA TRP A 92 -48.90 10.48 -0.13
C TRP A 92 -49.99 10.00 0.83
N ALA A 93 -49.64 9.57 2.04
CA ALA A 93 -50.61 9.18 3.06
C ALA A 93 -51.57 10.32 3.43
N VAL A 94 -51.07 11.55 3.55
CA VAL A 94 -51.89 12.75 3.81
C VAL A 94 -52.83 13.09 2.65
N LYS A 95 -52.48 12.74 1.40
CA LYS A 95 -53.33 13.00 0.22
C LYS A 95 -54.47 11.99 0.04
N LEU A 96 -54.41 10.84 0.70
CA LEU A 96 -55.38 9.74 0.58
C LEU A 96 -56.44 9.75 1.69
N VAL A 97 -56.30 10.63 2.68
CA VAL A 97 -57.28 10.90 3.76
C VAL A 97 -57.98 12.21 3.43
#